data_AF-A0A2E8YVP8-F1
#
_entry.id   AF-A0A2E8YVP8-F1
#
_cell.length_a   1.000
_cell.length_b   1.000
_cell.length_c   1.000
_cell.angle_alpha   90.00
_cell.angle_beta   90.00
_cell.angle_gamma   90.00
#
_symmetry.space_group_name_H-M   'P 1'
#
loop_
_entity.id
_entity.type
_entity.pdbx_description
1 polymer ?
#
loop_
_entity_poly.entity_id
_entity_poly.type
_entity_poly.pdbx_seq_one_letter_code
_entity_poly.pdbx_strand_id
1 'polypeptide(L)'
;MTGPLPTWDESARPTTTTYDDADPGAVARGDHLRQIHDMYRQGLDQVAAALDTAVAARDDEAASATALGEARSGIHALGAPVRTAGSWCGQLCRAVEQHHRIEDAVLYPALRAADDGLAAVLDRLGEEHDVVHALLGRLDDALVVVAREPGDPAHLDALVKVYGHFRTLLESHFRYEESQIGTALGVHHVMV
;
A
#
# COMPACT_ATOMS: atom_id res chain seq x y z
N MET A 1 14.13 -13.47 9.75
CA MET A 1 12.97 -12.58 9.53
C MET A 1 12.21 -12.31 10.84
N THR A 2 12.88 -11.82 11.88
CA THR A 2 12.32 -11.75 13.25
C THR A 2 12.38 -10.34 13.84
N GLY A 3 12.59 -9.33 13.00
CA GLY A 3 12.59 -7.93 13.44
C GLY A 3 11.18 -7.43 13.78
N PRO A 4 11.06 -6.45 14.69
CA PRO A 4 9.79 -5.80 14.98
C PRO A 4 9.15 -5.25 13.69
N LEU A 5 7.83 -5.15 13.68
CA LEU A 5 7.12 -4.46 12.61
C LEU A 5 7.42 -2.96 12.74
N PRO A 6 7.80 -2.28 11.65
CA PRO A 6 8.10 -0.84 11.68
C PRO A 6 6.86 -0.06 12.10
N THR A 7 7.04 1.10 12.73
CA THR A 7 5.95 2.01 13.10
C THR A 7 6.33 3.42 12.71
N TRP A 8 5.36 4.25 12.39
CA TRP A 8 5.58 5.68 12.18
C TRP A 8 5.12 6.47 13.40
N ASP A 9 5.90 7.47 13.79
CA ASP A 9 5.42 8.53 14.67
C ASP A 9 4.64 9.52 13.80
N GLU A 10 3.33 9.32 13.71
CA GLU A 10 2.48 10.16 12.88
C GLU A 10 2.49 11.63 13.34
N SER A 11 2.76 11.89 14.63
CA SER A 11 2.82 13.25 15.18
C SER A 11 4.08 14.02 14.75
N ALA A 12 5.10 13.31 14.31
CA ALA A 12 6.35 13.88 13.82
C ALA A 12 6.34 14.13 12.29
N ARG A 13 5.26 13.77 11.58
CA ARG A 13 5.14 14.01 10.14
C ARG A 13 5.14 15.52 9.86
N PRO A 14 5.98 16.02 8.92
CA PRO A 14 5.93 17.40 8.50
C PRO A 14 4.58 17.70 7.84
N THR A 15 4.18 18.96 7.85
CA THR A 15 3.00 19.42 7.13
C THR A 15 3.37 20.57 6.21
N THR A 16 2.75 20.62 5.04
CA THR A 16 2.91 21.76 4.13
C THR A 16 1.95 22.90 4.50
N THR A 17 2.12 24.06 3.85
CA THR A 17 1.12 25.12 3.86
C THR A 17 -0.14 24.63 3.18
N THR A 18 -1.29 24.91 3.77
CA THR A 18 -2.59 24.51 3.23
C THR A 18 -2.93 25.33 1.99
N TYR A 19 -3.42 24.66 0.95
CA TYR A 19 -3.96 25.32 -0.25
C TYR A 19 -5.40 25.77 -0.01
N ASP A 20 -5.64 26.52 1.07
CA ASP A 20 -6.98 26.88 1.56
C ASP A 20 -7.76 27.76 0.56
N ASP A 21 -7.05 28.55 -0.24
CA ASP A 21 -7.63 29.40 -1.29
C ASP A 21 -7.74 28.68 -2.65
N ALA A 22 -7.47 27.36 -2.72
CA ALA A 22 -7.56 26.61 -3.96
C ALA A 22 -8.98 26.63 -4.54
N ASP A 23 -9.09 26.88 -5.84
CA ASP A 23 -10.38 26.84 -6.52
C ASP A 23 -10.94 25.41 -6.54
N PRO A 24 -12.28 25.22 -6.57
CA PRO A 24 -12.87 23.89 -6.60
C PRO A 24 -12.40 23.00 -7.77
N GLY A 25 -11.99 23.62 -8.89
CA GLY A 25 -11.40 22.90 -10.02
C GLY A 25 -10.00 22.38 -9.71
N ALA A 26 -9.17 23.09 -8.94
CA ALA A 26 -7.88 22.60 -8.48
C ALA A 26 -8.06 21.40 -7.55
N VAL A 27 -8.98 21.49 -6.58
CA VAL A 27 -9.31 20.35 -5.71
C VAL A 27 -9.77 19.14 -6.52
N ALA A 28 -10.65 19.35 -7.50
CA ALA A 28 -11.14 18.26 -8.36
C ALA A 28 -10.04 17.64 -9.25
N ARG A 29 -9.07 18.44 -9.73
CA ARG A 29 -7.91 17.93 -10.48
C ARG A 29 -7.00 17.06 -9.61
N GLY A 30 -6.84 17.44 -8.34
CA GLY A 30 -6.05 16.69 -7.35
C GLY A 30 -6.69 15.39 -6.86
N ASP A 31 -7.99 15.20 -7.11
CA ASP A 31 -8.77 14.07 -6.58
C ASP A 31 -8.39 12.72 -7.23
N HIS A 32 -7.65 12.72 -8.35
CA HIS A 32 -7.27 11.49 -9.03
C HIS A 32 -6.40 10.57 -8.14
N LEU A 33 -5.50 11.15 -7.34
CA LEU A 33 -4.66 10.40 -6.39
C LEU A 33 -5.52 9.59 -5.42
N ARG A 34 -6.50 10.24 -4.79
CA ARG A 34 -7.45 9.59 -3.86
C ARG A 34 -8.25 8.48 -4.56
N GLN A 35 -8.64 8.67 -5.82
CA GLN A 35 -9.36 7.64 -6.58
C GLN A 35 -8.49 6.39 -6.83
N ILE A 36 -7.20 6.58 -7.10
CA ILE A 36 -6.23 5.49 -7.20
C ILE A 36 -6.09 4.79 -5.85
N HIS A 37 -5.97 5.52 -4.74
CA HIS A 37 -5.91 4.95 -3.41
C HIS A 37 -7.18 4.16 -3.04
N ASP A 38 -8.36 4.66 -3.41
CA ASP A 38 -9.63 3.95 -3.17
C ASP A 38 -9.68 2.59 -3.87
N MET A 39 -9.10 2.48 -5.06
CA MET A 39 -8.93 1.19 -5.74
C MET A 39 -8.03 0.25 -4.91
N TYR A 40 -6.93 0.74 -4.34
CA TYR A 40 -6.05 -0.06 -3.47
C TYR A 40 -6.73 -0.45 -2.16
N ARG A 41 -7.50 0.45 -1.54
CA ARG A 41 -8.32 0.16 -0.35
C ARG A 41 -9.28 -1.01 -0.60
N GLN A 42 -9.95 -1.02 -1.75
CA GLN A 42 -10.83 -2.13 -2.14
C GLN A 42 -10.06 -3.46 -2.30
N GLY A 43 -8.85 -3.42 -2.86
CA GLY A 43 -7.97 -4.59 -2.94
C GLY A 43 -7.57 -5.12 -1.55
N LEU A 44 -7.26 -4.22 -0.61
CA LEU A 44 -6.96 -4.57 0.78
C LEU A 44 -8.17 -5.19 1.49
N ASP A 45 -9.39 -4.75 1.18
CA ASP A 45 -10.60 -5.37 1.72
C ASP A 45 -10.78 -6.82 1.23
N GLN A 46 -10.51 -7.06 -0.04
CA GLN A 46 -10.60 -8.41 -0.62
C GLN A 46 -9.58 -9.37 0.02
N VAL A 47 -8.33 -8.93 0.21
CA VAL A 47 -7.32 -9.74 0.89
C VAL A 47 -7.70 -10.03 2.34
N ALA A 48 -8.23 -9.02 3.06
CA ALA A 48 -8.66 -9.21 4.44
C ALA A 48 -9.76 -10.27 4.53
N ALA A 49 -10.78 -10.20 3.67
CA ALA A 49 -11.86 -11.18 3.63
C ALA A 49 -11.37 -12.60 3.30
N ALA A 50 -10.38 -12.74 2.42
CA ALA A 50 -9.78 -14.03 2.10
C ALA A 50 -8.99 -14.61 3.29
N LEU A 51 -8.23 -13.78 4.01
CA LEU A 51 -7.53 -14.20 5.22
C LEU A 51 -8.50 -14.59 6.36
N ASP A 52 -9.57 -13.81 6.56
CA ASP A 52 -10.61 -14.15 7.53
C ASP A 52 -11.27 -15.50 7.19
N THR A 53 -11.51 -15.77 5.90
CA THR A 53 -12.01 -17.06 5.43
C THR A 53 -11.02 -18.19 5.71
N ALA A 54 -9.73 -17.99 5.44
CA ALA A 54 -8.68 -18.98 5.73
C ALA A 54 -8.59 -19.32 7.22
N VAL A 55 -8.75 -18.31 8.08
CA VAL A 55 -8.76 -18.43 9.56
C VAL A 55 -10.01 -19.15 10.06
N ALA A 56 -11.18 -18.87 9.46
CA ALA A 56 -12.43 -19.55 9.78
C ALA A 56 -12.42 -21.03 9.34
N ALA A 57 -11.76 -21.33 8.21
CA ALA A 57 -11.64 -22.66 7.65
C ALA A 57 -10.39 -23.43 8.14
N ARG A 58 -9.75 -23.04 9.25
CA ARG A 58 -8.46 -23.60 9.69
C ARG A 58 -8.45 -25.12 9.92
N ASP A 59 -9.61 -25.71 10.21
CA ASP A 59 -9.77 -27.16 10.43
C ASP A 59 -10.17 -27.91 9.14
N ASP A 60 -10.41 -27.19 8.03
CA ASP A 60 -10.67 -27.72 6.69
C ASP A 60 -9.52 -27.30 5.77
N GLU A 61 -8.55 -28.21 5.59
CA GLU A 61 -7.33 -27.95 4.83
C GLU A 61 -7.61 -27.49 3.39
N ALA A 62 -8.62 -28.06 2.72
CA ALA A 62 -8.95 -27.73 1.34
C ALA A 62 -9.58 -26.34 1.23
N ALA A 63 -10.50 -26.01 2.13
CA ALA A 63 -11.12 -24.68 2.19
C ALA A 63 -10.10 -23.60 2.59
N SER A 64 -9.25 -23.88 3.59
CA SER A 64 -8.18 -22.96 4.03
C SER A 64 -7.17 -22.71 2.90
N ALA A 65 -6.72 -23.77 2.19
CA ALA A 65 -5.80 -23.64 1.07
C ALA A 65 -6.38 -22.81 -0.09
N THR A 66 -7.68 -22.96 -0.36
CA THR A 66 -8.38 -22.16 -1.39
C THR A 66 -8.37 -20.67 -1.01
N ALA A 67 -8.78 -20.35 0.22
CA ALA A 67 -8.81 -18.98 0.72
C ALA A 67 -7.41 -18.35 0.80
N LEU A 68 -6.40 -19.12 1.16
CA LEU A 68 -4.99 -18.70 1.12
C LEU A 68 -4.50 -18.43 -0.30
N GLY A 69 -4.96 -19.20 -1.30
CA GLY A 69 -4.68 -18.94 -2.71
C GLY A 69 -5.27 -17.60 -3.18
N GLU A 70 -6.47 -17.26 -2.73
CA GLU A 70 -7.12 -15.98 -3.00
C GLU A 70 -6.38 -14.82 -2.30
N ALA A 71 -6.07 -14.95 -1.01
CA ALA A 71 -5.30 -13.97 -0.26
C ALA A 71 -3.93 -13.73 -0.89
N ARG A 72 -3.23 -14.80 -1.29
CA ARG A 72 -1.95 -14.72 -1.99
C ARG A 72 -2.10 -13.97 -3.31
N SER A 73 -3.11 -14.29 -4.10
CA SER A 73 -3.36 -13.63 -5.38
C SER A 73 -3.63 -12.14 -5.20
N GLY A 74 -4.41 -11.76 -4.18
CA GLY A 74 -4.69 -10.37 -3.82
C GLY A 74 -3.46 -9.62 -3.27
N ILE A 75 -2.64 -10.24 -2.41
CA ILE A 75 -1.40 -9.63 -1.91
C ILE A 75 -0.38 -9.46 -3.04
N HIS A 76 -0.25 -10.47 -3.90
CA HIS A 76 0.61 -10.38 -5.08
C HIS A 76 0.14 -9.23 -5.97
N ALA A 77 -1.17 -9.08 -6.17
CA ALA A 77 -1.77 -7.93 -6.81
C ALA A 77 -1.47 -6.56 -6.15
N LEU A 78 -0.95 -6.49 -4.93
CA LEU A 78 -0.61 -5.24 -4.24
C LEU A 78 0.90 -4.90 -4.25
N GLY A 79 1.75 -5.67 -4.92
CA GLY A 79 3.17 -5.30 -5.10
C GLY A 79 4.23 -6.23 -4.48
N ALA A 80 3.91 -7.50 -4.18
CA ALA A 80 4.93 -8.46 -3.77
C ALA A 80 5.73 -8.99 -5.00
N PRO A 81 7.07 -9.11 -4.92
CA PRO A 81 7.89 -9.58 -6.03
C PRO A 81 7.62 -11.05 -6.37
N VAL A 82 6.96 -11.29 -7.51
CA VAL A 82 6.66 -12.63 -8.01
C VAL A 82 7.92 -13.32 -8.55
N ARG A 83 8.28 -14.50 -8.00
CA ARG A 83 9.32 -15.38 -8.59
C ARG A 83 8.82 -16.36 -9.67
N THR A 84 7.53 -16.35 -10.03
CA THR A 84 6.97 -17.22 -11.11
C THR A 84 5.80 -16.57 -11.85
N ALA A 85 5.99 -16.32 -13.16
CA ALA A 85 5.04 -15.66 -14.04
C ALA A 85 3.85 -16.54 -14.48
N GLY A 86 2.71 -15.90 -14.81
CA GLY A 86 1.79 -16.41 -15.82
C GLY A 86 0.28 -16.44 -15.49
N SER A 87 -0.35 -15.31 -15.20
CA SER A 87 -1.81 -15.12 -15.42
C SER A 87 -2.17 -13.64 -15.47
N TRP A 88 -3.39 -13.32 -15.91
CA TRP A 88 -3.99 -11.98 -15.99
C TRP A 88 -3.82 -11.14 -14.68
N CYS A 89 -3.62 -11.83 -13.55
CA CYS A 89 -3.28 -11.30 -12.23
C CYS A 89 -1.92 -10.58 -12.15
N GLY A 90 -1.04 -10.71 -13.14
CA GLY A 90 0.23 -9.98 -13.23
C GLY A 90 0.10 -8.50 -13.62
N GLN A 91 -1.11 -7.98 -13.90
CA GLN A 91 -1.35 -6.57 -14.21
C GLN A 91 -1.51 -5.71 -12.95
N LEU A 92 -2.13 -6.25 -11.89
CA LEU A 92 -2.33 -5.54 -10.63
C LEU A 92 -1.06 -5.56 -9.76
N CYS A 93 -0.22 -6.61 -9.85
CA CYS A 93 1.03 -6.79 -9.07
C CYS A 93 2.10 -5.70 -9.22
N ARG A 94 1.98 -4.82 -10.21
CA ARG A 94 2.86 -3.66 -10.34
C ARG A 94 2.25 -2.42 -9.72
N ALA A 95 0.99 -2.41 -9.30
CA ALA A 95 0.23 -1.19 -9.20
C ALA A 95 0.71 -0.25 -8.08
N VAL A 96 0.81 -0.69 -6.81
CA VAL A 96 1.32 0.17 -5.72
C VAL A 96 2.79 0.54 -5.94
N GLU A 97 3.66 -0.42 -6.26
CA GLU A 97 5.07 -0.13 -6.56
C GLU A 97 5.22 0.79 -7.79
N GLN A 98 4.37 0.65 -8.82
CA GLN A 98 4.35 1.50 -10.02
C GLN A 98 3.83 2.89 -9.70
N HIS A 99 2.81 2.98 -8.87
CA HIS A 99 2.23 4.22 -8.37
C HIS A 99 3.28 4.99 -7.56
N HIS A 100 3.85 4.37 -6.53
CA HIS A 100 4.94 4.97 -5.75
C HIS A 100 6.15 5.33 -6.63
N ARG A 101 6.51 4.49 -7.60
CA ARG A 101 7.59 4.82 -8.53
C ARG A 101 7.26 5.99 -9.45
N ILE A 102 5.99 6.17 -9.85
CA ILE A 102 5.55 7.34 -10.61
C ILE A 102 5.60 8.57 -9.71
N GLU A 103 5.15 8.46 -8.46
CA GLU A 103 5.26 9.53 -7.47
C GLU A 103 6.71 9.95 -7.26
N ASP A 104 7.57 9.02 -6.88
CA ASP A 104 8.98 9.26 -6.58
C ASP A 104 9.74 9.83 -7.80
N ALA A 105 9.48 9.30 -9.00
CA ALA A 105 10.25 9.65 -10.19
C ALA A 105 9.67 10.82 -11.00
N VAL A 106 8.38 11.13 -10.85
CA VAL A 106 7.67 12.09 -11.70
C VAL A 106 6.94 13.14 -10.87
N LEU A 107 6.03 12.74 -9.98
CA LEU A 107 5.15 13.70 -9.30
C LEU A 107 5.90 14.50 -8.24
N TYR A 108 6.66 13.84 -7.37
CA TYR A 108 7.39 14.50 -6.28
C TYR A 108 8.46 15.46 -6.82
N PRO A 109 9.27 15.12 -7.84
CA PRO A 109 10.18 16.08 -8.46
C PRO A 109 9.46 17.29 -9.07
N ALA A 110 8.30 17.08 -9.73
CA ALA A 110 7.53 18.17 -10.32
C ALA A 110 6.93 19.10 -9.24
N LEU A 111 6.36 18.53 -8.19
CA LEU A 111 5.86 19.28 -7.04
C LEU A 111 6.97 20.04 -6.33
N ARG A 112 8.14 19.41 -6.12
CA ARG A 112 9.31 20.05 -5.51
C ARG A 112 9.81 21.25 -6.34
N ALA A 113 9.74 21.17 -7.67
CA ALA A 113 10.10 22.28 -8.54
C ALA A 113 9.07 23.42 -8.53
N ALA A 114 7.81 23.13 -8.20
CA ALA A 114 6.72 24.10 -8.17
C ALA A 114 6.60 24.80 -6.80
N ASP A 115 6.89 24.10 -5.70
CA ASP A 115 6.69 24.59 -4.34
C ASP A 115 7.73 23.99 -3.37
N ASP A 116 8.73 24.80 -3.02
CA ASP A 116 9.78 24.44 -2.06
C ASP A 116 9.21 24.08 -0.67
N GLY A 117 8.02 24.57 -0.32
CA GLY A 117 7.33 24.26 0.94
C GLY A 117 6.94 22.80 1.09
N LEU A 118 6.85 22.05 -0.03
CA LEU A 118 6.51 20.63 -0.04
C LEU A 118 7.70 19.72 0.28
N ALA A 119 8.94 20.22 0.24
CA ALA A 119 10.14 19.39 0.28
C ALA A 119 10.17 18.38 1.45
N ALA A 120 9.86 18.84 2.66
CA ALA A 120 9.87 17.97 3.84
C ALA A 120 8.78 16.89 3.81
N VAL A 121 7.59 17.22 3.28
CA VAL A 121 6.49 16.25 3.10
C VAL A 121 6.88 15.20 2.06
N LEU A 122 7.43 15.61 0.92
CA LEU A 122 7.82 14.71 -0.16
C LEU A 122 8.96 13.78 0.29
N ASP A 123 9.94 14.31 1.01
CA ASP A 123 11.03 13.50 1.59
C ASP A 123 10.45 12.47 2.58
N ARG A 124 9.50 12.88 3.42
CA ARG A 124 8.82 11.97 4.35
C ARG A 124 8.01 10.88 3.62
N LEU A 125 7.28 11.22 2.57
CA LEU A 125 6.49 10.26 1.80
C LEU A 125 7.38 9.20 1.14
N GLY A 126 8.51 9.62 0.55
CA GLY A 126 9.50 8.69 0.00
C GLY A 126 10.08 7.73 1.06
N GLU A 127 10.37 8.23 2.27
CA GLU A 127 10.78 7.36 3.38
C GLU A 127 9.69 6.35 3.78
N GLU A 128 8.42 6.75 3.71
CA GLU A 128 7.29 5.85 3.98
C GLU A 128 7.11 4.80 2.88
N HIS A 129 7.39 5.12 1.61
CA HIS A 129 7.40 4.16 0.50
C HIS A 129 8.39 3.02 0.75
N ASP A 130 9.61 3.31 1.23
CA ASP A 130 10.61 2.29 1.55
C ASP A 130 10.10 1.31 2.62
N VAL A 131 9.40 1.82 3.63
CA VAL A 131 8.81 1.00 4.69
C VAL A 131 7.68 0.13 4.15
N VAL A 132 6.81 0.69 3.29
CA VAL A 132 5.72 -0.05 2.62
C VAL A 132 6.30 -1.20 1.77
N HIS A 133 7.32 -0.91 0.95
CA HIS A 133 7.98 -1.93 0.11
C HIS A 133 8.65 -3.03 0.94
N ALA A 134 9.29 -2.68 2.06
CA ALA A 134 9.87 -3.67 2.97
C ALA A 134 8.81 -4.59 3.61
N LEU A 135 7.62 -4.05 3.93
CA LEU A 135 6.50 -4.83 4.46
C LEU A 135 5.87 -5.74 3.40
N LEU A 136 5.76 -5.30 2.15
CA LEU A 136 5.33 -6.15 1.03
C LEU A 136 6.24 -7.36 0.87
N GLY A 137 7.57 -7.18 0.98
CA GLY A 137 8.52 -8.29 0.99
C GLY A 137 8.28 -9.27 2.14
N ARG A 138 8.02 -8.76 3.35
CA ARG A 138 7.71 -9.61 4.52
C ARG A 138 6.40 -10.38 4.37
N LEU A 139 5.40 -9.80 3.69
CA LEU A 139 4.15 -10.49 3.37
C LEU A 139 4.38 -11.64 2.40
N ASP A 140 5.18 -11.43 1.34
CA ASP A 140 5.51 -12.50 0.39
C ASP A 140 6.22 -13.66 1.09
N ASP A 141 7.20 -13.36 1.93
CA ASP A 141 7.91 -14.37 2.70
C ASP A 141 6.96 -15.15 3.64
N ALA A 142 6.03 -14.47 4.31
CA ALA A 142 5.03 -15.13 5.16
C ALA A 142 4.10 -16.04 4.34
N LEU A 143 3.68 -15.61 3.15
CA LEU A 143 2.90 -16.42 2.21
C LEU A 143 3.68 -17.66 1.72
N VAL A 144 4.99 -17.52 1.49
CA VAL A 144 5.87 -18.64 1.12
C VAL A 144 5.95 -19.66 2.25
N VAL A 145 6.04 -19.21 3.52
CA VAL A 145 6.05 -20.10 4.69
C VAL A 145 4.74 -20.88 4.80
N VAL A 146 3.59 -20.17 4.76
CA VAL A 146 2.25 -20.80 4.82
C VAL A 146 2.06 -21.82 3.69
N ALA A 147 2.54 -21.52 2.48
CA ALA A 147 2.41 -22.43 1.34
C ALA A 147 3.31 -23.68 1.43
N ARG A 148 4.45 -23.59 2.13
CA ARG A 148 5.38 -24.72 2.30
C ARG A 148 4.99 -25.63 3.44
N GLU A 149 4.39 -25.08 4.48
CA GLU A 149 4.02 -25.78 5.71
C GLU A 149 2.52 -25.57 5.98
N PRO A 150 1.64 -26.08 5.08
CA PRO A 150 0.20 -25.97 5.26
C PRO A 150 -0.24 -26.74 6.51
N GLY A 151 -1.18 -26.16 7.26
CA GLY A 151 -1.76 -26.79 8.45
C GLY A 151 -1.11 -26.40 9.79
N ASP A 152 -0.06 -25.59 9.81
CA ASP A 152 0.42 -24.95 11.04
C ASP A 152 -0.34 -23.62 11.28
N PRO A 153 -1.21 -23.53 12.31
CA PRO A 153 -1.97 -22.32 12.60
C PRO A 153 -1.07 -21.12 12.94
N ALA A 154 0.13 -21.35 13.47
CA ALA A 154 1.05 -20.27 13.84
C ALA A 154 1.56 -19.50 12.62
N HIS A 155 1.72 -20.17 11.47
CA HIS A 155 2.12 -19.52 10.22
C HIS A 155 0.98 -18.65 9.65
N LEU A 156 -0.26 -19.13 9.74
CA LEU A 156 -1.43 -18.34 9.34
C LEU A 156 -1.60 -17.11 10.24
N ASP A 157 -1.48 -17.28 11.56
CA ASP A 157 -1.56 -16.16 12.52
C ASP A 157 -0.46 -15.12 12.27
N ALA A 158 0.76 -15.57 11.93
CA ALA A 158 1.86 -14.69 11.57
C ALA A 158 1.56 -13.90 10.27
N LEU A 159 1.02 -14.55 9.24
CA LEU A 159 0.60 -13.90 7.99
C LEU A 159 -0.48 -12.84 8.26
N VAL A 160 -1.53 -13.19 9.00
CA VAL A 160 -2.62 -12.26 9.36
C VAL A 160 -2.07 -11.06 10.13
N LYS A 161 -1.14 -11.28 11.07
CA LYS A 161 -0.49 -10.21 11.82
C LYS A 161 0.30 -9.25 10.94
N VAL A 162 1.14 -9.77 10.03
CA VAL A 162 1.92 -8.92 9.12
C VAL A 162 0.98 -8.17 8.17
N TYR A 163 -0.07 -8.82 7.68
CA TYR A 163 -1.05 -8.21 6.79
C TYR A 163 -1.84 -7.08 7.45
N GLY A 164 -2.38 -7.32 8.65
CA GLY A 164 -3.10 -6.29 9.39
C GLY A 164 -2.22 -5.08 9.64
N HIS A 165 -0.95 -5.29 10.00
CA HIS A 165 0.00 -4.20 10.22
C HIS A 165 0.33 -3.43 8.94
N PHE A 166 0.59 -4.13 7.84
CA PHE A 166 0.79 -3.53 6.53
C PHE A 166 -0.39 -2.65 6.11
N ARG A 167 -1.61 -3.20 6.24
CA ARG A 167 -2.85 -2.47 5.93
C ARG A 167 -2.98 -1.20 6.78
N THR A 168 -2.71 -1.27 8.08
CA THR A 168 -2.76 -0.09 8.96
C THR A 168 -1.80 1.00 8.52
N LEU A 169 -0.55 0.65 8.20
CA LEU A 169 0.42 1.63 7.75
C LEU A 169 0.08 2.18 6.37
N LEU A 170 -0.21 1.33 5.39
CA LEU A 170 -0.51 1.81 4.04
C LEU A 170 -1.72 2.76 4.02
N GLU A 171 -2.75 2.46 4.81
CA GLU A 171 -3.92 3.33 4.96
C GLU A 171 -3.59 4.64 5.69
N SER A 172 -2.66 4.64 6.65
CA SER A 172 -2.13 5.86 7.26
C SER A 172 -1.33 6.72 6.27
N HIS A 173 -0.54 6.07 5.41
CA HIS A 173 0.24 6.71 4.38
C HIS A 173 -0.65 7.38 3.32
N PHE A 174 -1.63 6.65 2.77
CA PHE A 174 -2.57 7.22 1.79
C PHE A 174 -3.27 8.47 2.31
N ARG A 175 -3.78 8.45 3.56
CA ARG A 175 -4.41 9.63 4.16
C ARG A 175 -3.44 10.80 4.29
N TYR A 176 -2.19 10.54 4.68
CA TYR A 176 -1.20 11.58 4.83
C TYR A 176 -0.89 12.20 3.46
N GLU A 177 -0.60 11.38 2.46
CA GLU A 177 -0.32 11.84 1.10
C GLU A 177 -1.49 12.64 0.51
N GLU A 178 -2.71 12.08 0.54
CA GLU A 178 -3.92 12.75 0.06
C GLU A 178 -4.10 14.13 0.71
N SER A 179 -3.88 14.21 2.03
CA SER A 179 -4.06 15.46 2.78
C SER A 179 -2.99 16.51 2.48
N GLN A 180 -1.75 16.09 2.20
CA GLN A 180 -0.63 17.03 2.05
C GLN A 180 -0.41 17.44 0.60
N ILE A 181 -0.57 16.52 -0.35
CA ILE A 181 -0.22 16.79 -1.76
C ILE A 181 -1.40 16.70 -2.73
N GLY A 182 -2.54 16.14 -2.32
CA GLY A 182 -3.71 15.98 -3.20
C GLY A 182 -4.11 17.30 -3.87
N THR A 183 -4.39 18.35 -3.09
CA THR A 183 -4.72 19.68 -3.64
C THR A 183 -3.53 20.33 -4.34
N ALA A 184 -2.30 20.11 -3.87
CA ALA A 184 -1.08 20.65 -4.46
C ALA A 184 -0.93 20.23 -5.94
N LEU A 185 -1.20 18.96 -6.24
CA LEU A 185 -1.17 18.42 -7.60
C LEU A 185 -2.08 19.22 -8.55
N GLY A 186 -3.30 19.53 -8.08
CA GLY A 186 -4.27 20.28 -8.87
C GLY A 186 -3.98 21.78 -9.00
N VAL A 187 -3.37 22.39 -7.98
CA VAL A 187 -2.93 23.80 -7.97
C VAL A 187 -1.74 23.99 -8.92
N HIS A 188 -0.78 23.09 -8.87
CA HIS A 188 0.47 23.17 -9.65
C HIS A 188 0.37 22.51 -11.03
N HIS A 189 -0.81 22.00 -11.39
CA HIS A 189 -1.06 21.31 -12.66
C HIS A 189 -0.13 20.10 -12.90
N VAL A 190 0.25 19.41 -11.83
CA VAL A 190 1.00 18.15 -11.87
C VAL A 190 -0.01 17.03 -12.05
N MET A 191 0.02 16.40 -13.23
CA MET A 191 -0.96 15.38 -13.61
C MET A 191 -0.51 13.99 -13.14
N VAL A 192 -1.44 13.28 -12.52
CA VAL A 192 -1.34 11.87 -12.11
C VAL A 192 -1.87 10.98 -13.25
#